data_AF-U2NQ92-F1
#
_entry.id   AF-U2NQ92-F1
#
_cell.length_a   1.000
_cell.length_b   1.000
_cell.length_c   1.000
_cell.angle_alpha   90.00
_cell.angle_beta   90.00
_cell.angle_gamma   90.00
#
_symmetry.space_group_name_H-M   'P 1'
#
loop_
_entity.id
_entity.type
_entity.pdbx_description
1 polymer ?
#
loop_
_entity_poly.entity_id
_entity_poly.type
_entity_poly.pdbx_seq_one_letter_code
_entity_poly.pdbx_strand_id
1 'polypeptide(L)'
;MEQETINDRIRYIIEKEGHTVSSFAKKIDIGNQTIRSITKGRNKPSYDIIVKIVDSFDWVDANWLVMGQKGDADTDRKKLYAVIATQQKTIENQQKTIDRLTAKLIQDLPDESSKKMASAI
;
A
#
# COMPACT_ATOMS: atom_id res chain seq x y z
N MET A 1 -6.57 19.70 17.40
CA MET A 1 -5.76 18.48 17.55
C MET A 1 -4.35 18.86 17.13
N GLU A 2 -3.36 18.74 18.01
CA GLU A 2 -1.98 19.08 17.67
C GLU A 2 -1.45 18.13 16.59
N GLN A 3 -0.76 18.67 15.61
CA GLN A 3 -0.18 17.91 14.51
C GLN A 3 1.11 17.22 14.99
N GLU A 4 1.21 15.90 14.80
CA GLU A 4 2.38 15.12 15.21
C GLU A 4 3.65 15.62 14.51
N THR A 5 4.69 15.91 15.30
CA THR A 5 5.96 16.42 14.79
C THR A 5 6.96 15.29 14.52
N ILE A 6 8.02 15.56 13.76
CA ILE A 6 9.15 14.64 13.61
C ILE A 6 9.79 14.29 14.96
N ASN A 7 9.79 15.22 15.91
CA ASN A 7 10.31 15.01 17.25
C ASN A 7 9.49 13.98 18.02
N ASP A 8 8.18 13.97 17.83
CA ASP A 8 7.28 12.98 18.42
C ASP A 8 7.50 11.59 17.81
N ARG A 9 7.69 11.51 16.48
CA ARG A 9 8.05 10.26 15.81
C ARG A 9 9.40 9.70 16.27
N ILE A 10 10.40 10.55 16.49
CA ILE A 10 11.69 10.11 17.07
C ILE A 10 11.49 9.57 18.49
N ARG A 11 10.64 10.20 19.31
CA ARG A 11 10.30 9.70 20.64
C ARG A 11 9.62 8.33 20.57
N TYR A 12 8.68 8.17 19.64
CA TYR A 12 8.01 6.90 19.38
C TYR A 12 8.99 5.79 18.97
N ILE A 13 9.97 6.09 18.10
CA ILE A 13 11.02 5.12 17.72
C ILE A 13 11.80 4.69 18.97
N ILE A 14 12.22 5.64 19.82
CA ILE A 14 12.97 5.35 21.06
C ILE A 14 12.19 4.40 21.97
N GLU A 15 10.90 4.69 22.18
CA GLU A 15 10.01 3.90 23.03
C GLU A 15 9.75 2.50 22.45
N LYS A 16 9.47 2.42 21.15
CA LYS A 16 9.17 1.15 20.46
C LYS A 16 10.35 0.18 20.46
N GLU A 17 11.58 0.70 20.35
CA GLU A 17 12.81 -0.09 20.42
C GLU A 17 13.23 -0.42 21.87
N GLY A 18 12.48 0.02 22.88
CA GLY A 18 12.80 -0.20 24.29
C GLY A 18 14.07 0.53 24.75
N HIS A 19 14.44 1.61 24.07
CA HIS A 19 15.63 2.38 24.39
C HIS A 19 15.35 3.51 25.38
N THR A 20 16.36 3.82 26.19
CA THR A 20 16.45 5.14 26.85
C THR A 20 17.03 6.16 25.85
N VAL A 21 16.84 7.45 26.10
CA VAL A 21 17.49 8.50 25.28
C VAL A 21 19.01 8.31 25.21
N SER A 22 19.64 7.90 26.32
CA SER A 22 21.08 7.66 26.38
C SER A 22 21.51 6.46 25.55
N SER A 23 20.78 5.35 25.58
CA SER A 23 21.12 4.14 24.81
C SER A 23 20.81 4.32 23.33
N PHE A 24 19.72 5.01 22.99
CA PHE A 24 19.40 5.37 21.61
C PHE A 24 20.49 6.25 21.00
N ALA A 25 20.90 7.31 21.71
CA ALA A 25 21.97 8.20 21.26
C ALA A 25 23.27 7.45 20.96
N LYS A 26 23.64 6.48 21.81
CA LYS A 26 24.78 5.59 21.55
C LYS A 26 24.58 4.70 20.32
N LYS A 27 23.38 4.11 20.16
CA LYS A 27 23.04 3.21 19.05
C LYS A 27 23.17 3.90 17.69
N ILE A 28 22.70 5.14 17.58
CA ILE A 28 22.80 5.94 16.34
C ILE A 28 24.07 6.80 16.28
N ASP A 29 25.01 6.63 17.21
CA ASP A 29 26.27 7.40 17.26
C ASP A 29 26.06 8.94 17.22
N ILE A 30 25.22 9.45 18.12
CA ILE A 30 24.95 10.88 18.30
C ILE A 30 25.09 11.25 19.78
N GLY A 31 25.48 12.50 20.06
CA GLY A 31 25.58 13.02 21.41
C GLY A 31 24.24 12.97 22.17
N ASN A 32 24.26 12.46 23.41
CA ASN A 32 23.09 12.32 24.28
C ASN A 32 22.33 13.66 24.47
N GLN A 33 23.05 14.78 24.62
CA GLN A 33 22.43 16.10 24.78
C GLN A 33 21.63 16.51 23.53
N THR A 34 22.12 16.16 22.35
CA THR A 34 21.45 16.42 21.07
C THR A 34 20.11 15.69 20.99
N ILE A 35 20.11 14.37 21.27
CA ILE A 35 18.88 13.58 21.27
C ILE A 35 17.91 14.06 22.36
N ARG A 36 18.40 14.40 23.56
CA ARG A 36 17.56 15.01 24.61
C ARG A 36 16.92 16.32 24.20
N SER A 37 17.62 17.17 23.43
CA SER A 37 17.03 18.42 22.95
C SER A 37 15.96 18.17 21.88
N ILE A 38 16.18 17.19 21.01
CA ILE A 38 15.22 16.76 19.99
C ILE A 38 13.98 16.16 20.64
N THR A 39 14.10 15.20 21.56
CA THR A 39 12.92 14.57 22.18
C THR A 39 12.09 15.52 23.04
N LYS A 40 12.68 16.64 23.49
CA LYS A 40 11.98 17.76 24.16
C LYS A 40 11.37 18.79 23.20
N GLY A 41 11.51 18.61 21.88
CA GLY A 41 10.97 19.54 20.88
C GLY A 41 11.70 20.88 20.75
N ARG A 42 12.82 21.08 21.46
CA ARG A 42 13.56 22.35 21.44
C ARG A 42 14.34 22.55 20.14
N ASN A 43 14.75 21.45 19.51
CA ASN A 43 15.54 21.45 18.28
C ASN A 43 14.90 20.51 17.25
N LYS A 44 14.94 20.87 15.97
CA LYS A 44 14.67 19.93 14.88
C LYS A 44 15.89 19.01 14.66
N PRO A 45 15.71 17.73 14.30
CA PRO A 45 16.82 16.87 13.90
C PRO A 45 17.48 17.42 12.63
N SER A 46 18.80 17.30 12.53
CA SER A 46 19.53 17.58 11.28
C SER A 46 19.31 16.45 10.26
N TYR A 47 19.68 16.71 9.01
CA TYR A 47 19.70 15.68 7.96
C TYR A 47 20.51 14.45 8.37
N ASP A 48 21.72 14.66 8.92
CA ASP A 48 22.59 13.56 9.39
C ASP A 48 21.89 12.67 10.43
N ILE A 49 21.19 13.27 11.39
CA ILE A 49 20.43 12.51 12.41
C ILE A 49 19.31 11.70 11.76
N ILE A 50 18.60 12.26 10.78
CA ILE A 50 17.54 11.54 10.05
C ILE A 50 18.13 10.33 9.33
N VAL A 51 19.24 10.51 8.61
CA VAL A 51 19.93 9.42 7.90
C VAL A 51 20.38 8.34 8.88
N LYS A 52 21.05 8.69 9.97
CA LYS A 52 21.51 7.71 10.98
C LYS A 52 20.36 6.94 11.61
N ILE A 53 19.20 7.56 11.81
CA ILE A 53 18.01 6.87 12.34
C ILE A 53 17.49 5.86 11.31
N VAL A 54 17.29 6.27 10.06
CA VAL A 54 16.79 5.38 9.00
C VAL A 54 17.74 4.21 8.76
N ASP A 55 19.05 4.45 8.79
CA ASP A 55 20.08 3.41 8.62
C ASP A 55 20.18 2.46 9.83
N SER A 56 19.81 2.93 11.03
CA SER A 56 19.87 2.10 12.25
C SER A 56 18.64 1.22 12.47
N PHE A 57 17.52 1.52 11.80
CA PHE A 57 16.21 0.88 12.05
C PHE A 57 15.46 0.61 10.74
N ASP A 58 15.58 -0.61 10.22
CA ASP A 58 15.03 -1.03 8.92
C ASP A 58 13.52 -0.80 8.74
N TRP A 59 12.75 -0.76 9.83
CA TRP A 59 11.31 -0.54 9.76
C TRP A 59 10.92 0.94 9.62
N VAL A 60 11.86 1.85 9.86
CA VAL A 60 11.63 3.29 9.84
C VAL A 60 11.68 3.77 8.39
N ASP A 61 10.51 4.04 7.84
CA ASP A 61 10.37 4.69 6.54
C ASP A 61 10.77 6.18 6.63
N ALA A 62 11.63 6.63 5.72
CA ALA A 62 12.10 8.01 5.71
C ALA A 62 10.96 9.01 5.46
N ASN A 63 10.00 8.66 4.60
CA ASN A 63 8.84 9.52 4.32
C ASN A 63 7.94 9.64 5.55
N TRP A 64 7.72 8.54 6.28
CA TRP A 64 7.02 8.56 7.56
C TRP A 64 7.73 9.45 8.58
N LEU A 65 9.05 9.27 8.75
CA LEU A 65 9.81 10.04 9.72
C LEU A 65 9.76 11.54 9.41
N VAL A 66 9.90 11.94 8.15
CA VAL A 66 9.95 13.36 7.75
C VAL A 66 8.55 13.97 7.61
N MET A 67 7.65 13.32 6.88
CA MET A 67 6.35 13.88 6.48
C MET A 67 5.20 13.41 7.37
N GLY A 68 5.40 12.40 8.23
CA GLY A 68 4.32 11.77 9.00
C GLY A 68 3.42 10.88 8.16
N GLN A 69 3.79 10.65 6.91
CA GLN A 69 3.04 9.84 5.95
C GLN A 69 3.87 8.61 5.69
N LYS A 70 3.40 7.46 6.16
CA LYS A 70 4.05 6.20 5.82
C LYS A 70 4.03 6.05 4.31
N GLY A 71 5.21 5.85 3.69
CA GLY A 71 5.34 5.48 2.29
C GLY A 71 4.35 4.36 2.02
N ASP A 72 3.29 4.71 1.29
CA ASP A 72 2.01 4.09 1.55
C ASP A 72 1.85 2.91 0.60
N ALA A 73 2.71 1.90 0.78
CA ALA A 73 2.53 0.58 0.16
C ALA A 73 1.12 0.05 0.45
N ASP A 74 0.49 0.50 1.54
CA ASP A 74 -0.90 0.20 1.85
C ASP A 74 -1.89 0.97 0.97
N THR A 75 -1.66 2.26 0.69
CA THR A 75 -2.45 3.01 -0.30
C THR A 75 -2.26 2.49 -1.72
N ASP A 76 -1.05 2.11 -2.11
CA ASP A 76 -0.81 1.52 -3.44
C ASP A 76 -1.46 0.14 -3.56
N ARG A 77 -1.41 -0.69 -2.51
CA ARG A 77 -2.18 -1.93 -2.45
C ARG A 77 -3.69 -1.67 -2.48
N LYS A 78 -4.20 -0.69 -1.74
CA LYS A 78 -5.64 -0.33 -1.73
C LYS A 78 -6.11 0.15 -3.10
N LYS A 79 -5.31 0.97 -3.79
CA LYS A 79 -5.57 1.39 -5.17
C LYS A 79 -5.58 0.19 -6.11
N LEU A 80 -4.61 -0.71 -5.98
CA LEU A 80 -4.55 -1.94 -6.77
C LEU A 80 -5.78 -2.83 -6.52
N TYR A 81 -6.19 -3.03 -5.26
CA TYR A 81 -7.39 -3.79 -4.92
C TYR A 81 -8.66 -3.15 -5.50
N ALA A 82 -8.78 -1.83 -5.48
CA ALA A 82 -9.91 -1.12 -6.07
C ALA A 82 -9.98 -1.29 -7.60
N VAL A 83 -8.83 -1.25 -8.28
CA VAL A 83 -8.73 -1.52 -9.72
C VAL A 83 -9.13 -2.96 -10.03
N ILE A 84 -8.61 -3.94 -9.29
CA ILE A 84 -8.94 -5.37 -9.47
C ILE A 84 -10.44 -5.61 -9.28
N ALA A 85 -11.05 -5.05 -8.23
CA ALA A 85 -12.48 -5.19 -7.97
C ALA A 85 -13.35 -4.62 -9.11
N THR A 86 -12.92 -3.48 -9.67
CA THR A 86 -13.61 -2.85 -10.82
C THR A 86 -13.49 -3.71 -12.07
N GLN A 87 -12.31 -4.26 -12.35
CA GLN A 87 -12.09 -5.15 -13.50
C GLN A 87 -12.90 -6.44 -13.37
N GLN A 88 -12.95 -7.04 -12.18
CA GLN A 88 -13.71 -8.27 -11.95
C GLN A 88 -15.20 -8.09 -12.25
N LYS A 89 -15.78 -6.96 -11.82
CA LYS A 89 -17.17 -6.60 -12.13
C LYS A 89 -17.41 -6.42 -13.63
N THR A 90 -16.46 -5.83 -14.34
CA THR A 90 -16.53 -5.69 -15.79
C THR A 90 -16.50 -7.06 -16.48
N ILE A 91 -15.61 -7.95 -16.05
CA ILE A 91 -15.51 -9.32 -16.58
C ILE A 91 -16.82 -10.10 -16.35
N GLU A 92 -17.40 -10.01 -15.15
CA GLU A 92 -18.69 -10.67 -14.86
C GLU A 92 -19.83 -10.17 -15.75
N ASN A 93 -19.89 -8.86 -16.01
CA ASN A 93 -20.88 -8.28 -16.90
C ASN A 93 -20.67 -8.68 -18.36
N GLN A 94 -19.41 -8.78 -18.79
CA GLN A 94 -19.04 -9.28 -20.12
C GLN A 94 -19.44 -10.76 -20.27
N GLN A 95 -19.16 -11.60 -19.26
CA GLN A 95 -19.52 -13.01 -19.29
C GLN A 95 -21.04 -13.21 -19.43
N LYS A 96 -21.84 -12.46 -18.66
CA LYS A 96 -23.31 -12.50 -18.81
C LYS A 96 -23.80 -12.12 -20.20
N THR A 97 -23.12 -11.17 -20.86
CA THR A 97 -23.44 -10.77 -22.23
C THR A 97 -23.07 -11.89 -23.21
N ILE A 98 -21.90 -12.50 -23.05
CA ILE A 98 -21.45 -13.65 -23.86
C ILE A 98 -22.45 -14.81 -23.74
N ASP A 99 -22.87 -15.15 -22.52
CA ASP A 99 -23.80 -16.26 -22.28
C ASP A 99 -25.15 -16.04 -23.00
N ARG A 100 -25.69 -14.80 -22.95
CA ARG A 100 -26.92 -14.43 -23.64
C ARG A 100 -26.79 -14.52 -25.16
N LEU A 101 -25.70 -14.00 -25.71
CA LEU A 101 -25.45 -14.03 -27.16
C LEU A 101 -25.23 -15.47 -27.65
N THR A 102 -24.53 -16.29 -26.86
CA THR A 102 -24.30 -17.71 -27.15
C THR A 102 -25.63 -18.47 -27.19
N ALA A 103 -26.50 -18.25 -26.19
CA ALA A 103 -27.83 -18.88 -26.18
C ALA A 103 -28.69 -18.47 -27.39
N LYS A 104 -28.65 -17.19 -27.78
CA LYS A 104 -29.36 -16.70 -28.96
C LYS A 104 -28.84 -17.33 -30.25
N LEU A 105 -27.51 -17.45 -30.39
CA LEU A 105 -26.90 -18.06 -31.57
C LEU A 105 -27.29 -19.54 -31.71
N ILE A 106 -27.37 -20.28 -30.58
CA ILE A 106 -27.81 -21.69 -30.57
C ILE A 106 -29.27 -21.82 -31.01
N GLN A 107 -30.16 -20.89 -30.62
CA GLN A 107 -31.56 -20.89 -31.04
C GLN A 107 -31.75 -20.58 -32.53
N ASP A 108 -30.89 -19.71 -33.09
CA ASP A 108 -30.96 -19.29 -34.48
C ASP A 108 -30.21 -20.25 -35.44
N LEU A 109 -29.62 -21.35 -34.94
CA LEU A 109 -29.00 -22.37 -35.79
C LEU A 109 -30.09 -23.11 -36.58
N PRO A 110 -29.98 -23.16 -37.93
CA PRO A 110 -30.90 -23.94 -38.73
C PRO A 110 -30.76 -25.43 -38.38
N ASP A 111 -31.88 -26.10 -38.17
CA ASP A 111 -31.90 -27.53 -37.89
C ASP A 111 -31.36 -28.30 -39.10
N GLU A 112 -30.09 -28.74 -39.00
CA GLU A 112 -29.43 -29.58 -40.02
C GLU A 112 -30.20 -30.89 -40.28
N SER A 113 -31.15 -31.28 -39.41
CA SER A 113 -32.05 -32.42 -39.66
C SER A 113 -32.91 -32.25 -40.92
N SER A 114 -33.19 -31.01 -41.33
CA SER A 114 -34.10 -30.72 -42.46
C SER A 114 -33.48 -30.97 -43.84
N LYS A 115 -32.15 -31.01 -43.97
CA LYS A 115 -31.47 -31.20 -45.26
C LYS A 115 -31.32 -32.66 -45.70
N LYS A 116 -31.47 -33.64 -44.81
CA LYS A 116 -31.35 -35.07 -45.18
C LYS A 116 -32.63 -35.68 -45.78
N MET A 117 -33.79 -35.03 -45.66
CA MET A 117 -35.05 -35.54 -46.20
C MET A 117 -35.32 -35.11 -47.66
N ALA A 118 -34.62 -34.09 -48.18
CA ALA A 118 -34.85 -33.56 -49.53
C ALA A 118 -33.98 -34.23 -50.63
N SER A 119 -33.10 -35.18 -50.27
CA SER A 119 -32.18 -35.85 -51.20
C SER A 119 -32.59 -37.30 -51.53
N ALA A 120 -33.75 -37.76 -51.07
CA ALA A 120 -34.26 -39.11 -51.34
C ALA A 120 -35.59 -39.03 -52.09
N ILE A 121 -35.56 -38.57 -53.34
CA ILE A 121 -36.61 -38.80 -54.34
C ILE A 121 -35.92 -39.24 -55.63
#